data_AF-E1YMN3-F1
#
_entry.id   AF-E1YMN3-F1
#
_cell.length_a   1.000
_cell.length_b   1.000
_cell.length_c   1.000
_cell.angle_alpha   90.00
_cell.angle_beta   90.00
_cell.angle_gamma   90.00
#
_symmetry.space_group_name_H-M   'P 1'
#
loop_
_entity.id
_entity.type
_entity.pdbx_description
1 polymer ?
#
loop_
_entity_poly.entity_id
_entity_poly.type
_entity_poly.pdbx_seq_one_letter_code
_entity_poly.pdbx_strand_id
1 'polypeptide(L)'
;MEEFNKILEDTIKNELPGRIAKTTPGSRLMLIGSEHDDVKFIEMVEKLDAIVVIDDHCTGSRYFWNTTEQSEDALTDIANRYINEPALPYQRFSCTQKNGSYC
;
A
#
# COMPACT_ATOMS: atom_id res chain seq x y z
N MET A 1 13.12 -1.63 12.18
CA MET A 1 12.57 -2.53 11.14
C MET A 1 12.44 -3.96 11.64
N GLU A 2 13.49 -4.60 12.16
CA GLU A 2 13.37 -5.99 12.65
C GLU A 2 12.32 -6.19 13.76
N GLU A 3 12.22 -5.26 14.71
CA GLU A 3 11.21 -5.34 15.78
C GLU A 3 9.78 -5.23 15.23
N PHE A 4 9.54 -4.28 14.31
CA PHE A 4 8.24 -4.12 13.65
C PHE A 4 7.84 -5.38 12.86
N ASN A 5 8.79 -5.95 12.11
CA ASN A 5 8.53 -7.17 11.34
C ASN A 5 8.19 -8.36 12.25
N LYS A 6 8.82 -8.48 13.42
CA LYS A 6 8.48 -9.53 14.40
C LYS A 6 7.05 -9.38 14.90
N ILE A 7 6.62 -8.16 15.23
CA ILE A 7 5.24 -7.89 15.67
C ILE A 7 4.26 -8.23 14.54
N LEU A 8 4.54 -7.77 13.32
CA LEU A 8 3.68 -8.04 12.16
C LEU A 8 3.54 -9.56 11.89
N GLU A 9 4.65 -10.29 11.92
CA GLU A 9 4.64 -11.75 11.77
C GLU A 9 3.82 -12.46 12.86
N ASP A 10 3.95 -12.01 14.11
CA ASP A 10 3.22 -12.56 15.24
C ASP A 10 1.72 -12.34 15.08
N THR A 11 1.29 -11.11 14.76
CA THR A 11 -0.11 -10.78 14.48
C THR A 11 -0.68 -11.64 13.36
N ILE A 12 0.05 -11.79 12.24
CA ILE A 12 -0.40 -12.62 11.10
C ILE A 12 -0.54 -14.10 11.49
N LYS A 13 0.39 -14.63 12.27
CA LYS A 13 0.43 -16.06 12.62
C LYS A 13 -0.52 -16.42 13.77
N ASN A 14 -0.70 -15.53 14.74
CA ASN A 14 -1.35 -15.87 16.01
C ASN A 14 -2.68 -15.14 16.23
N GLU A 15 -2.87 -13.93 15.69
CA GLU A 15 -4.08 -13.12 15.96
C GLU A 15 -5.12 -13.13 14.83
N LEU A 16 -4.66 -13.15 13.57
CA LEU A 16 -5.53 -13.09 12.40
C LEU A 16 -6.21 -14.42 12.00
N PRO A 17 -5.63 -15.62 12.19
CA PRO A 17 -6.26 -16.86 11.74
C PRO A 17 -7.63 -17.08 12.39
N GLY A 18 -8.65 -17.32 11.56
CA GLY A 18 -10.03 -17.53 12.02
C GLY A 18 -10.80 -16.25 12.37
N ARG A 19 -10.17 -15.07 12.27
CA ARG A 19 -10.86 -13.79 12.47
C ARG A 19 -11.83 -13.53 11.32
N ILE A 20 -13.11 -13.41 11.66
CA ILE A 20 -14.14 -12.97 10.72
C ILE A 20 -14.14 -11.44 10.72
N ALA A 21 -13.67 -10.83 9.62
CA ALA A 21 -13.62 -9.37 9.50
C ALA A 21 -15.02 -8.74 9.56
N LYS A 22 -15.99 -9.33 8.84
CA LYS A 22 -17.40 -8.95 8.88
C LYS A 22 -18.27 -10.14 8.50
N THR A 23 -19.38 -10.34 9.20
CA THR A 23 -20.32 -11.45 8.97
C THR A 23 -21.34 -11.16 7.86
N THR A 24 -21.55 -9.88 7.53
CA THR A 24 -22.56 -9.43 6.57
C THR A 24 -21.88 -8.98 5.26
N PRO A 25 -22.40 -9.37 4.08
CA PRO A 25 -21.86 -8.91 2.80
C PRO A 25 -22.18 -7.42 2.59
N GLY A 26 -21.23 -6.56 2.96
CA GLY A 26 -21.26 -5.12 2.75
C GLY A 26 -20.43 -4.66 1.54
N SER A 27 -20.44 -3.36 1.27
CA SER A 27 -19.64 -2.75 0.19
C SER A 27 -18.15 -2.77 0.52
N ARG A 28 -17.30 -3.24 -0.39
CA ARG A 28 -15.83 -3.25 -0.23
C ARG A 28 -15.24 -2.00 -0.88
N LEU A 29 -14.55 -1.19 -0.09
CA LEU A 29 -14.00 0.09 -0.50
C LEU A 29 -12.48 0.06 -0.52
N MET A 30 -11.93 0.89 -1.41
CA MET A 30 -10.51 1.20 -1.51
C MET A 30 -10.32 2.69 -1.23
N LEU A 31 -9.37 3.04 -0.38
CA LEU A 31 -9.01 4.43 -0.13
C LEU A 31 -7.95 4.87 -1.11
N ILE A 32 -8.15 6.01 -1.78
CA ILE A 32 -7.21 6.57 -2.76
C ILE A 32 -6.98 8.02 -2.40
N GLY A 33 -5.72 8.42 -2.24
CA GLY A 33 -5.39 9.80 -1.91
C GLY A 33 -4.04 9.98 -1.26
N SER A 34 -3.86 11.16 -0.67
CA SER A 34 -2.81 11.39 0.33
C SER A 34 -3.07 10.54 1.57
N GLU A 35 -2.10 10.50 2.47
CA GLU A 35 -2.26 9.90 3.79
C GLU A 35 -3.56 10.37 4.46
N HIS A 36 -4.35 9.40 4.92
CA HIS A 36 -5.59 9.63 5.65
C HIS A 36 -5.60 8.70 6.87
N ASP A 37 -5.14 9.23 8.00
CA ASP A 37 -4.94 8.53 9.27
C ASP A 37 -6.09 8.76 10.27
N ASP A 38 -7.18 9.42 9.85
CA ASP A 38 -8.34 9.67 10.69
C ASP A 38 -9.16 8.38 10.90
N VAL A 39 -8.93 7.74 12.05
CA VAL A 39 -9.67 6.56 12.48
C VAL A 39 -11.18 6.80 12.55
N LYS A 40 -11.65 8.02 12.85
CA LYS A 40 -13.09 8.32 12.96
C LYS A 40 -13.78 8.26 11.61
N PHE A 41 -13.06 8.62 10.54
CA PHE A 41 -13.59 8.51 9.19
C PHE A 41 -13.80 7.04 8.81
N ILE A 42 -12.82 6.18 9.07
CA ILE A 42 -12.92 4.74 8.81
C ILE A 42 -14.07 4.13 9.63
N GLU A 43 -14.16 4.45 10.92
CA GLU A 43 -15.26 3.99 11.78
C GLU A 43 -16.63 4.45 11.26
N MET A 44 -16.73 5.68 10.75
CA MET A 44 -17.97 6.20 10.16
C MET A 44 -18.36 5.40 8.92
N VAL A 45 -17.40 5.11 8.04
CA VAL A 45 -17.61 4.33 6.82
C VAL A 45 -18.04 2.90 7.16
N GLU A 46 -17.38 2.26 8.12
CA GLU A 46 -17.71 0.89 8.53
C GLU A 46 -19.10 0.76 9.17
N LYS A 47 -19.59 1.81 9.84
CA LYS A 47 -20.98 1.90 10.34
C LYS A 47 -22.03 1.92 9.23
N LEU A 48 -21.68 2.32 8.00
CA LEU A 48 -22.57 2.37 6.84
C LEU A 48 -22.62 1.06 6.04
N ASP A 49 -22.39 -0.05 6.71
CA ASP A 49 -22.26 -1.38 6.11
C ASP A 49 -21.21 -1.48 4.99
N ALA A 50 -20.16 -0.66 5.04
CA ALA A 50 -18.99 -0.80 4.18
C ALA A 50 -17.83 -1.47 4.93
N ILE A 51 -16.79 -1.86 4.20
CA ILE A 51 -15.51 -2.33 4.73
C ILE A 51 -14.39 -1.79 3.85
N VAL A 52 -13.39 -1.16 4.46
CA VAL A 52 -12.17 -0.77 3.76
C VAL A 52 -11.25 -1.98 3.70
N VAL A 53 -10.81 -2.36 2.51
CA VAL A 53 -10.04 -3.59 2.30
C VAL A 53 -8.60 -3.30 1.90
N ILE A 54 -8.37 -2.16 1.26
CA ILE A 54 -7.08 -1.74 0.74
C ILE A 54 -7.02 -0.22 0.67
N ASP A 55 -5.81 0.32 0.76
CA ASP A 55 -5.51 1.73 0.55
C ASP A 55 -4.52 1.89 -0.61
N ASP A 56 -4.45 3.10 -1.15
CA ASP A 56 -3.47 3.52 -2.14
C ASP A 56 -2.85 4.84 -1.70
N HIS A 57 -2.29 4.83 -0.48
CA HIS A 57 -1.64 5.98 0.12
C HIS A 57 -0.12 5.90 -0.01
N CYS A 58 0.53 7.05 -0.03
CA CYS A 58 2.00 7.18 -0.02
C CYS A 58 2.66 6.51 1.20
N THR A 59 1.97 6.45 2.33
CA THR A 59 2.44 5.86 3.59
C THR A 59 1.81 4.50 3.91
N GLY A 60 0.91 4.01 3.05
CA GLY A 60 0.26 2.72 3.20
C GLY A 60 0.76 1.73 2.17
N SER A 61 -0.16 1.17 1.38
CA SER A 61 0.14 0.05 0.48
C SER A 61 1.25 0.34 -0.54
N ARG A 62 1.40 1.59 -1.02
CA ARG A 62 2.46 1.96 -1.98
C ARG A 62 3.86 1.75 -1.42
N TYR A 63 4.06 2.01 -0.12
CA TYR A 63 5.38 1.99 0.51
C TYR A 63 6.05 0.61 0.43
N PHE A 64 5.28 -0.46 0.60
CA PHE A 64 5.77 -1.83 0.60
C PHE A 64 5.31 -2.64 -0.62
N TRP A 65 4.68 -2.01 -1.61
CA TRP A 65 4.15 -2.70 -2.79
C TRP A 65 5.24 -3.35 -3.64
N ASN A 66 6.37 -2.67 -3.79
CA ASN A 66 7.51 -3.12 -4.58
C ASN A 66 8.68 -3.50 -3.67
N THR A 67 9.53 -4.42 -4.13
CA THR A 67 10.82 -4.75 -3.50
C THR A 67 11.98 -4.18 -4.31
N THR A 68 13.09 -3.88 -3.64
CA THR A 68 14.34 -3.49 -4.32
C THR A 68 15.06 -4.75 -4.83
N GLU A 69 15.66 -4.68 -6.01
CA GLU A 69 16.60 -5.72 -6.48
C GLU A 69 17.85 -5.74 -5.59
N GLN A 70 18.56 -6.88 -5.57
CA GLN A 70 19.77 -7.07 -4.77
C GLN A 70 20.92 -7.49 -5.70
N SER A 71 21.32 -6.59 -6.58
CA SER A 71 22.45 -6.76 -7.49
C SER A 71 23.77 -6.31 -6.83
N GLU A 72 24.87 -6.39 -7.58
CA GLU A 72 26.18 -5.92 -7.13
C GLU A 72 26.25 -4.38 -6.99
N ASP A 73 25.39 -3.64 -7.69
CA ASP A 73 25.31 -2.18 -7.61
C ASP A 73 24.07 -1.72 -6.84
N ALA A 74 24.18 -1.77 -5.51
CA ALA A 74 23.11 -1.39 -4.60
C ALA A 74 22.61 0.05 -4.80
N LEU A 75 23.45 0.98 -5.27
CA LEU A 75 23.04 2.36 -5.51
C LEU A 75 22.09 2.44 -6.71
N THR A 76 22.41 1.73 -7.78
CA THR A 76 21.56 1.63 -8.96
C THR A 76 20.22 0.98 -8.61
N ASP A 77 20.22 -0.07 -7.78
CA ASP A 77 18.99 -0.75 -7.39
C ASP A 77 18.06 0.15 -6.57
N ILE A 78 18.62 0.90 -5.61
CA ILE A 78 17.87 1.88 -4.83
C ILE A 78 17.33 3.00 -5.73
N ALA A 79 18.15 3.55 -6.63
CA ALA A 79 17.72 4.59 -7.57
C ALA A 79 16.59 4.09 -8.50
N ASN A 80 16.72 2.86 -9.02
CA ASN A 80 15.71 2.23 -9.85
C ASN A 80 14.39 2.06 -9.10
N ARG A 81 14.44 1.68 -7.82
CA ARG A 81 13.23 1.64 -7.00
C ARG A 81 12.55 3.02 -6.97
N TYR A 82 13.28 4.07 -6.58
CA TYR A 82 12.70 5.43 -6.46
C TYR A 82 12.10 5.96 -7.77
N ILE A 83 12.69 5.64 -8.92
CA ILE A 83 12.22 6.14 -10.22
C ILE A 83 11.00 5.35 -10.71
N ASN A 84 10.95 4.04 -10.43
CA ASN A 84 9.92 3.15 -10.96
C ASN A 84 8.77 2.87 -9.97
N GLU A 85 8.72 3.53 -8.81
CA GLU A 85 7.57 3.40 -7.89
C GLU A 85 6.26 3.89 -8.54
N PRO A 86 5.09 3.35 -8.11
CA PRO A 86 3.80 3.83 -8.57
C PRO A 86 3.65 5.36 -8.43
N ALA A 87 3.17 5.97 -9.51
CA ALA A 87 2.92 7.39 -9.64
C ALA A 87 2.29 8.07 -8.42
N LEU A 88 2.99 9.03 -7.82
CA LEU A 88 2.35 9.97 -6.91
C LEU A 88 1.65 11.08 -7.73
N PRO A 89 0.52 11.65 -7.26
CA PRO A 89 -0.19 12.71 -7.99
C PRO A 89 0.67 13.94 -8.32
N TYR A 90 1.70 14.21 -7.50
CA TYR A 90 2.64 15.30 -7.70
C TYR A 90 3.90 14.88 -8.48
N GLN A 91 4.11 13.59 -8.71
CA GLN A 91 5.26 13.09 -9.45
C GLN A 91 5.04 13.38 -10.93
N ARG A 92 5.75 14.41 -11.40
CA ARG A 92 5.79 14.74 -12.82
C ARG A 92 6.70 13.72 -13.48
N PHE A 93 6.14 12.67 -14.06
CA PHE A 93 6.90 11.86 -15.00
C PHE A 93 7.34 12.79 -16.13
N SER A 94 8.65 13.02 -16.27
CA SER A 94 9.16 13.23 -17.62
C SER A 94 8.78 11.96 -18.37
N CYS A 95 8.07 12.11 -19.48
CA CYS A 95 7.78 11.02 -20.40
C CYS A 95 9.09 10.31 -20.72
N THR A 96 9.42 9.27 -19.97
CA THR A 96 10.65 8.52 -20.13
C THR A 96 10.20 7.23 -20.76
N GLN A 97 10.16 7.28 -22.10
CA GLN A 97 9.81 6.16 -22.95
C GLN A 97 10.60 4.91 -22.55
N LYS A 98 9.89 3.84 -22.22
CA LYS A 98 10.33 2.50 -22.58
C LYS A 98 9.16 1.78 -23.24
N ASN A 99 9.33 1.51 -24.54
CA ASN A 99 8.52 0.62 -25.37
C ASN A 99 7.11 1.09 -25.75
N GLY A 100 7.02 2.26 -26.40
CA GLY A 100 6.19 2.40 -27.60
C GLY A 100 4.68 2.12 -27.50
N SER A 101 3.99 2.54 -26.44
CA SER A 101 2.53 2.80 -26.55
C SER A 101 2.06 3.83 -25.51
N TYR A 102 1.68 4.99 -26.08
CA TYR A 102 0.72 6.04 -25.72
C TYR A 102 0.44 6.45 -24.26
N CYS A 103 0.48 7.78 -24.06
CA CYS A 103 -0.61 8.49 -23.38
C CYS A 103 -1.91 8.32 -24.17
#